data_AF-A0A3Q2VRV9-F1
#
_entry.id   AF-A0A3Q2VRV9-F1
#
_cell.length_a   1.000
_cell.length_b   1.000
_cell.length_c   1.000
_cell.angle_alpha   90.00
_cell.angle_beta   90.00
_cell.angle_gamma   90.00
#
_symmetry.space_group_name_H-M   'P 1'
#
loop_
_entity.id
_entity.type
_entity.pdbx_description
1 polymer ?
#
loop_
_entity_poly.entity_id
_entity_poly.type
_entity_poly.pdbx_seq_one_letter_code
_entity_poly.pdbx_strand_id
1 'polypeptide(L)'
;MQRLVNWRVFISFLVIFYQQNVVEVEMCGGLTEVEQADEAVQKICDAMKPLAEQKTGRNFEVFTAENYKTQVVAGTNYFIKVYVGGNEYVHLRVYEKLPAYGGTLELTDLQHPKTQNDSIEYF
;
A
#
# COMPACT_ATOMS: atom_id res chain seq x y z
N MET A 1 -43.80 -29.64 -20.57
CA MET A 1 -42.32 -29.61 -20.43
C MET A 1 -41.94 -28.28 -19.76
N GLN A 2 -42.15 -28.15 -18.45
CA GLN A 2 -41.80 -26.94 -17.69
C GLN A 2 -40.37 -27.11 -17.17
N ARG A 3 -39.43 -26.38 -17.76
CA ARG A 3 -38.05 -26.29 -17.27
C ARG A 3 -38.09 -25.56 -15.94
N LEU A 4 -37.94 -26.31 -14.84
CA LEU A 4 -37.69 -25.78 -13.52
C LEU A 4 -36.41 -24.96 -13.57
N VAL A 5 -36.54 -23.64 -13.58
CA VAL A 5 -35.42 -22.72 -13.41
C VAL A 5 -34.85 -23.01 -12.03
N ASN A 6 -33.63 -23.55 -11.98
CA ASN A 6 -32.99 -23.95 -10.74
C ASN A 6 -32.64 -22.69 -9.95
N TRP A 7 -33.57 -22.27 -9.09
CA TRP A 7 -33.53 -21.06 -8.27
C TRP A 7 -32.21 -20.91 -7.48
N ARG A 8 -31.57 -22.05 -7.13
CA ARG A 8 -30.26 -22.05 -6.46
C ARG A 8 -29.15 -21.48 -7.34
N VAL A 9 -29.17 -21.81 -8.64
CA VAL A 9 -28.20 -21.28 -9.62
C VAL A 9 -28.45 -19.79 -9.83
N PHE A 10 -29.72 -19.37 -9.91
CA PHE A 10 -30.08 -17.95 -10.08
C PHE A 10 -29.66 -17.08 -8.90
N ILE A 11 -29.84 -17.55 -7.66
CA ILE A 11 -29.37 -16.85 -6.46
C ILE A 11 -27.85 -16.76 -6.45
N SER A 12 -27.13 -17.85 -6.74
CA SER A 12 -25.66 -17.82 -6.74
C SER A 12 -25.10 -16.81 -7.75
N PHE A 13 -25.67 -16.75 -8.96
CA PHE A 13 -25.26 -15.74 -9.96
C PHE A 13 -25.56 -14.30 -9.50
N LEU A 14 -26.69 -14.07 -8.83
CA LEU A 14 -27.04 -12.74 -8.32
C LEU A 14 -26.11 -12.30 -7.17
N VAL A 15 -25.73 -13.22 -6.28
CA VAL A 15 -24.79 -12.96 -5.18
C VAL A 15 -23.39 -12.68 -5.70
N ILE A 16 -22.90 -13.46 -6.67
CA ILE A 16 -21.58 -13.25 -7.30
C ILE A 16 -21.54 -11.89 -8.01
N PHE A 17 -22.61 -11.51 -8.72
CA PHE A 17 -22.68 -10.22 -9.41
C PHE A 17 -22.75 -9.04 -8.42
N TYR A 18 -23.41 -9.21 -7.28
CA TYR A 18 -23.45 -8.17 -6.23
C TYR A 18 -22.11 -8.00 -5.53
N GLN A 19 -21.37 -9.10 -5.28
CA GLN A 19 -20.02 -9.02 -4.71
C GLN A 19 -19.02 -8.33 -5.65
N GLN A 20 -19.22 -8.37 -6.97
CA GLN A 20 -18.38 -7.68 -7.95
C GLN A 20 -18.59 -6.14 -8.01
N ASN A 21 -19.59 -5.60 -7.31
CA ASN A 21 -19.95 -4.17 -7.34
C ASN A 21 -19.77 -3.47 -5.98
N VAL A 22 -18.96 -4.04 -5.06
CA VAL A 22 -18.58 -3.35 -3.83
C VAL A 22 -17.62 -2.22 -4.18
N VAL A 23 -18.07 -0.98 -4.01
CA VAL A 23 -17.18 0.20 -4.05
C VAL A 23 -16.50 0.25 -2.69
N GLU A 24 -15.19 0.01 -2.62
CA GLU A 24 -14.42 0.20 -1.39
C GLU A 24 -14.51 1.67 -0.99
N VAL A 25 -15.15 1.94 0.14
CA VAL A 25 -15.28 3.30 0.68
C VAL A 25 -14.03 3.58 1.48
N GLU A 26 -13.04 4.23 0.87
CA GLU A 26 -11.88 4.74 1.58
C GLU A 26 -12.31 5.81 2.59
N MET A 27 -12.30 5.46 3.88
CA MET A 27 -12.56 6.40 4.96
C MET A 27 -11.32 7.25 5.21
N CYS A 28 -11.47 8.59 5.25
CA CYS A 28 -10.38 9.49 5.63
C CYS A 28 -9.77 9.07 6.97
N GLY A 29 -8.44 8.94 7.01
CA GLY A 29 -7.66 8.54 8.18
C GLY A 29 -7.52 7.03 8.42
N GLY A 30 -8.23 6.17 7.68
CA GLY A 30 -8.03 4.71 7.73
C GLY A 30 -6.87 4.26 6.83
N LEU A 31 -6.17 3.19 7.21
CA LEU A 31 -5.27 2.48 6.29
C LEU A 31 -6.10 1.62 5.33
N THR A 32 -5.71 1.60 4.06
CA THR A 32 -6.26 0.65 3.07
C THR A 32 -5.80 -0.78 3.34
N GLU A 33 -6.40 -1.73 2.62
CA GLU A 33 -5.86 -3.08 2.53
C GLU A 33 -4.45 -3.09 1.91
N VAL A 34 -3.72 -4.19 2.14
CA VAL A 34 -2.38 -4.35 1.57
C VAL A 34 -2.48 -4.56 0.07
N GLU A 35 -1.73 -3.78 -0.68
CA GLU A 35 -1.56 -3.92 -2.13
C GLU A 35 -0.10 -4.21 -2.49
N GLN A 36 0.11 -4.88 -3.63
CA GLN A 36 1.44 -5.09 -4.19
C GLN A 36 1.96 -3.77 -4.77
N ALA A 37 3.21 -3.43 -4.48
CA ALA A 37 3.84 -2.22 -5.00
C ALA A 37 3.96 -2.27 -6.53
N ASP A 38 3.59 -1.17 -7.18
CA ASP A 38 3.71 -0.97 -8.62
C ASP A 38 4.92 -0.05 -8.95
N GLU A 39 5.05 0.29 -10.23
CA GLU A 39 6.13 1.18 -10.69
C GLU A 39 6.06 2.59 -10.07
N ALA A 40 4.86 3.07 -9.72
CA ALA A 40 4.71 4.38 -9.11
C ALA A 40 5.20 4.36 -7.66
N VAL A 41 4.83 3.34 -6.88
CA VAL A 41 5.31 3.14 -5.52
C VAL A 41 6.82 2.92 -5.48
N GLN A 42 7.38 2.16 -6.44
CA GLN A 42 8.83 2.00 -6.56
C GLN A 42 9.54 3.35 -6.79
N LYS A 43 9.00 4.22 -7.66
CA LYS A 43 9.57 5.57 -7.88
C LYS A 43 9.54 6.44 -6.62
N ILE A 44 8.49 6.31 -5.80
CA ILE A 44 8.43 6.95 -4.48
C ILE A 44 9.58 6.45 -3.60
N CYS A 45 9.79 5.14 -3.53
CA CYS A 45 10.91 4.55 -2.78
C CYS A 45 12.26 5.02 -3.30
N ASP A 46 12.47 5.03 -4.61
CA ASP A 46 13.74 5.48 -5.21
C ASP A 46 14.05 6.94 -4.85
N ALA A 47 13.04 7.81 -4.87
CA ALA A 47 13.17 9.21 -4.48
C ALA A 47 13.49 9.38 -2.98
N MET A 48 12.97 8.49 -2.12
CA MET A 48 13.16 8.55 -0.66
C MET A 48 14.39 7.78 -0.17
N LYS A 49 15.00 6.92 -1.00
CA LYS A 49 16.15 6.10 -0.62
C LYS A 49 17.29 6.89 0.02
N PRO A 50 17.75 8.04 -0.53
CA PRO A 50 18.85 8.80 0.10
C PRO A 50 18.50 9.27 1.52
N LEU A 51 17.25 9.64 1.77
CA LEU A 51 16.78 10.07 3.09
C LEU A 51 16.65 8.87 4.04
N ALA A 52 16.21 7.72 3.53
CA ALA A 52 16.15 6.48 4.31
C ALA A 52 17.54 6.04 4.75
N GLU A 53 18.53 6.03 3.84
CA GLU A 53 19.93 5.68 4.13
C GLU A 53 20.55 6.66 5.13
N GLN A 54 20.25 7.96 4.99
CA GLN A 54 20.70 8.98 5.94
C GLN A 54 20.11 8.75 7.34
N LYS A 55 18.80 8.47 7.45
CA LYS A 55 18.12 8.24 8.73
C LYS A 55 18.55 6.94 9.41
N THR A 56 18.89 5.90 8.65
CA THR A 56 19.37 4.62 9.20
C THR A 56 20.88 4.57 9.41
N GLY A 57 21.64 5.50 8.83
CA GLY A 57 23.11 5.48 8.85
C GLY A 57 23.70 4.31 8.04
N ARG A 58 22.94 3.76 7.09
CA ARG A 58 23.30 2.58 6.30
C ARG A 58 22.96 2.79 4.84
N ASN A 59 23.87 2.38 3.96
CA ASN A 59 23.60 2.29 2.53
C ASN A 59 22.91 0.96 2.20
N PHE A 60 21.87 1.00 1.39
CA PHE A 60 21.10 -0.17 0.96
C PHE A 60 21.46 -0.54 -0.47
N GLU A 61 22.08 -1.70 -0.68
CA GLU A 61 22.43 -2.19 -2.03
C GLU A 61 21.17 -2.53 -2.84
N VAL A 62 20.17 -3.12 -2.18
CA VAL A 62 18.84 -3.41 -2.73
C VAL A 62 17.83 -2.50 -2.06
N PHE A 63 16.85 -2.00 -2.82
CA PHE A 63 15.80 -1.12 -2.30
C PHE A 63 14.51 -1.29 -3.13
N THR A 64 13.85 -2.43 -2.96
CA THR A 64 12.71 -2.84 -3.80
C THR A 64 11.42 -2.76 -2.99
N ALA A 65 10.47 -1.95 -3.43
CA ALA A 65 9.13 -1.89 -2.85
C ALA A 65 8.40 -3.21 -3.14
N GLU A 66 7.84 -3.85 -2.11
CA GLU A 66 7.09 -5.10 -2.29
C GLU A 66 5.59 -4.89 -2.12
N ASN A 67 5.20 -4.27 -1.00
CA ASN A 67 3.81 -4.10 -0.62
C ASN A 67 3.62 -2.72 0.02
N TYR A 68 2.42 -2.18 -0.08
CA TYR A 68 2.09 -0.91 0.53
C TYR A 68 0.64 -0.86 1.02
N LYS A 69 0.39 0.10 1.90
CA LYS A 69 -0.95 0.60 2.25
C LYS A 69 -0.96 2.10 2.06
N THR A 70 -2.12 2.69 1.82
CA THR A 70 -2.28 4.14 1.81
C THR A 70 -3.21 4.60 2.93
N GLN A 71 -3.17 5.89 3.22
CA GLN A 71 -4.12 6.56 4.11
C GLN A 71 -4.40 7.96 3.57
N VAL A 72 -5.67 8.21 3.27
CA VAL A 72 -6.14 9.53 2.82
C VAL A 72 -6.21 10.48 4.01
N VAL A 73 -5.56 11.64 3.88
CA VAL A 73 -5.56 12.76 4.83
C VAL A 73 -5.74 14.09 4.05
N ALA A 74 -5.18 15.21 4.51
CA ALA A 74 -5.03 16.42 3.68
C ALA A 74 -3.92 16.26 2.60
N GLY A 75 -3.91 15.11 1.94
CA GLY A 75 -2.84 14.52 1.14
C GLY A 75 -2.93 12.99 1.25
N THR A 76 -1.86 12.27 0.94
CA THR A 76 -1.83 10.80 1.01
C THR A 76 -0.59 10.34 1.76
N ASN A 77 -0.76 9.52 2.81
CA ASN A 77 0.36 8.79 3.38
C ASN A 77 0.50 7.44 2.66
N TYR A 78 1.71 7.09 2.26
CA TYR A 78 2.10 5.79 1.77
C TYR A 78 2.91 5.08 2.85
N PHE A 79 2.46 3.88 3.24
CA PHE A 79 3.17 2.99 4.15
C PHE A 79 3.73 1.84 3.31
N ILE A 80 5.03 1.86 3.03
CA ILE A 80 5.64 0.99 2.02
C ILE A 80 6.62 0.04 2.69
N LYS A 81 6.42 -1.27 2.50
CA LYS A 81 7.40 -2.31 2.85
C LYS A 81 8.41 -2.44 1.71
N VAL A 82 9.68 -2.20 2.04
CA VAL A 82 10.81 -2.20 1.11
C VAL A 82 11.78 -3.30 1.50
N TYR A 83 12.07 -4.20 0.57
CA TYR A 83 13.13 -5.19 0.69
C TYR A 83 14.50 -4.55 0.53
N VAL A 84 15.39 -4.81 1.49
CA VAL A 84 16.74 -4.20 1.52
C VAL A 84 17.90 -5.23 1.51
N GLY A 85 17.59 -6.48 1.16
CA GLY A 85 18.56 -7.58 1.05
C GLY A 85 18.51 -8.58 2.20
N GLY A 86 18.96 -9.81 1.95
CA GLY A 86 18.91 -10.90 2.93
C GLY A 86 17.47 -11.22 3.35
N ASN A 87 17.19 -11.16 4.65
CA ASN A 87 15.85 -11.33 5.24
C ASN A 87 15.33 -10.02 5.87
N GLU A 88 15.83 -8.89 5.41
CA GLU A 88 15.64 -7.60 6.06
C GLU A 88 14.85 -6.62 5.19
N TYR A 89 14.05 -5.82 5.88
CA TYR A 89 13.12 -4.87 5.31
C TYR A 89 13.22 -3.54 6.04
N VAL A 90 12.72 -2.51 5.36
CA VAL A 90 12.43 -1.19 5.90
C VAL A 90 10.96 -0.90 5.64
N HIS A 91 10.25 -0.37 6.62
CA HIS A 91 8.93 0.21 6.39
C HIS A 91 9.09 1.73 6.30
N LEU A 92 8.67 2.33 5.18
CA LEU A 92 8.68 3.78 4.99
C LEU A 92 7.29 4.35 5.22
N ARG A 93 7.21 5.54 5.80
CA ARG A 93 6.03 6.39 5.75
C ARG A 93 6.37 7.64 4.94
N VAL A 94 5.74 7.74 3.76
CA VAL A 94 5.96 8.84 2.82
C VAL A 94 4.68 9.63 2.66
N TYR A 95 4.75 10.94 2.88
CA TYR A 95 3.61 11.83 2.72
C TYR A 95 3.67 12.52 1.35
N GLU A 96 2.60 12.38 0.57
CA GLU A 96 2.36 13.13 -0.65
C GLU A 96 1.38 14.27 -0.36
N LYS A 97 1.83 15.51 -0.60
CA LYS A 97 0.98 16.69 -0.46
C LYS A 97 -0.05 16.75 -1.58
N LEU A 98 -1.22 17.35 -1.33
CA LEU A 98 -2.19 17.60 -2.40
C LEU A 98 -1.58 18.48 -3.52
N PRO A 99 -2.06 18.38 -4.78
CA PRO A 99 -1.58 19.18 -5.89
C PRO A 99 -1.61 20.70 -5.64
N ALA A 100 -2.61 21.18 -4.90
CA ALA A 100 -2.73 22.59 -4.50
C ALA A 100 -1.56 23.07 -3.61
N TYR A 101 -0.83 22.14 -2.98
CA TYR A 101 0.36 22.37 -2.17
C TYR A 101 1.65 21.84 -2.83
N GLY A 102 1.62 21.67 -4.15
CA GLY A 102 2.80 21.35 -4.97
C GLY A 102 3.06 19.86 -5.20
N GLY A 103 2.26 18.94 -4.65
CA GLY A 103 2.40 17.51 -4.94
C GLY A 103 3.73 16.88 -4.48
N THR A 104 4.43 17.50 -3.52
CA THR A 104 5.76 17.04 -3.12
C THR A 104 5.70 15.83 -2.19
N LEU A 105 6.66 14.92 -2.34
CA LEU A 105 6.87 13.77 -1.46
C LEU A 105 7.78 14.12 -0.28
N GLU A 106 7.50 13.55 0.88
CA GLU A 106 8.29 13.73 2.10
C GLU A 106 8.39 12.42 2.90
N LEU A 107 9.61 11.94 3.20
CA LEU A 107 9.81 10.80 4.09
C LEU A 107 9.58 11.21 5.55
N THR A 108 8.34 11.10 6.00
CA THR A 108 7.95 11.53 7.36
C THR A 108 8.54 10.63 8.43
N ASP A 109 8.50 9.31 8.22
CA ASP A 109 9.05 8.35 9.20
C ASP A 109 9.54 7.04 8.54
N LEU A 110 10.30 6.24 9.27
CA LEU A 110 10.68 4.88 8.86
C LEU A 110 10.89 3.95 10.05
N GLN A 111 10.69 2.65 9.81
CA GLN A 111 11.06 1.59 10.75
C GLN A 111 12.13 0.69 10.13
N HIS A 112 13.21 0.47 10.87
CA HIS A 112 14.31 -0.43 10.52
C HIS A 112 14.99 -0.93 11.81
N PRO A 113 15.31 -2.23 11.94
CA PRO A 113 15.06 -3.32 11.00
C PRO A 113 13.63 -3.86 11.05
N LYS A 114 13.15 -4.37 9.91
CA LYS A 114 11.92 -5.16 9.77
C LYS A 114 12.20 -6.45 9.01
N THR A 115 11.22 -7.35 8.99
CA THR A 115 11.28 -8.67 8.37
C THR A 115 10.12 -8.87 7.39
N GLN A 116 10.20 -9.91 6.57
CA GLN A 116 9.15 -10.23 5.59
C GLN A 116 7.77 -10.43 6.24
N ASN A 117 7.73 -10.97 7.46
CA ASN A 117 6.49 -11.33 8.16
C ASN A 117 5.86 -10.16 8.94
N ASP A 118 6.55 -9.03 9.08
CA ASP A 118 6.00 -7.87 9.76
C ASP A 118 4.86 -7.24 8.95
N SER A 119 3.68 -7.06 9.52
CA SER A 119 2.58 -6.38 8.82
C SER A 119 2.84 -4.87 8.67
N ILE A 120 2.21 -4.27 7.67
CA ILE A 120 2.20 -2.82 7.49
C ILE A 120 1.12 -2.24 8.40
N GLU A 121 1.56 -1.58 9.47
CA GLU A 121 0.71 -0.89 10.45
C GLU A 121 1.00 0.61 10.43
N TYR A 122 0.15 1.39 11.08
CA TYR A 122 0.40 2.82 11.28
C TYR A 122 1.57 3.02 12.25
N PHE A 123 2.46 3.96 11.92
CA PHE A 123 3.55 4.46 12.77
C PHE A 123 3.81 5.94 12.48
#